data_AF-A0A401T8L9-F1
#
_entry.id   AF-A0A401T8L9-F1
#
_cell.length_a   1.000
_cell.length_b   1.000
_cell.length_c   1.000
_cell.angle_alpha   90.00
_cell.angle_beta   90.00
_cell.angle_gamma   90.00
#
_symmetry.space_group_name_H-M   'P 1'
#
loop_
_entity.id
_entity.type
_entity.pdbx_description
1 polymer ?
#
loop_
_entity_poly.entity_id
_entity_poly.type
_entity_poly.pdbx_seq_one_letter_code
_entity_poly.pdbx_strand_id
1 'polypeptide(L)'
;MRKRQGKPNLPDTVTELGTEDGCKVYLVGTAHFSESSRKDVVKTIQEVQPDVVVVELCQYRVSMLKMDEKTLLKEAREINLDKLQQAIKQ
;
A
#
# COMPACT_ATOMS: atom_id res chain seq x y z
N MET A 1 1.36 -20.71 -6.81
CA MET A 1 1.71 -19.29 -7.05
C MET A 1 1.58 -19.02 -8.54
N ARG A 2 1.01 -17.87 -8.95
CA ARG A 2 0.88 -17.52 -10.38
C ARG A 2 2.26 -17.18 -10.94
N LYS A 3 2.54 -17.54 -12.19
CA LYS A 3 3.81 -17.19 -12.86
C LYS A 3 3.76 -15.73 -13.32
N ARG A 4 4.90 -15.03 -13.29
CA ARG A 4 5.04 -13.68 -13.86
C ARG A 4 4.60 -13.67 -15.32
N GLN A 5 3.72 -12.75 -15.67
CA GLN A 5 3.32 -12.56 -17.06
C GLN A 5 4.34 -11.69 -17.80
N GLY A 6 4.59 -12.01 -19.09
CA GLY A 6 5.49 -11.21 -19.93
C GLY A 6 4.93 -9.83 -20.30
N LYS A 7 3.61 -9.66 -20.27
CA LYS A 7 2.89 -8.39 -20.45
C LYS A 7 1.68 -8.35 -19.50
N PRO A 8 1.80 -7.73 -18.32
CA PRO A 8 0.69 -7.66 -17.36
C PRO A 8 -0.41 -6.69 -17.82
N ASN A 9 -1.66 -6.98 -17.50
CA ASN A 9 -2.79 -6.07 -17.73
C ASN A 9 -2.99 -5.17 -16.50
N LEU A 10 -2.45 -3.96 -16.55
CA LEU A 10 -2.40 -3.04 -15.40
C LEU A 10 -3.50 -1.97 -15.46
N PRO A 11 -4.01 -1.50 -14.29
CA PRO A 11 -4.84 -0.30 -14.23
C PRO A 11 -4.13 0.96 -14.75
N ASP A 12 -4.89 1.95 -15.19
CA ASP A 12 -4.37 3.25 -15.66
C ASP A 12 -3.68 4.05 -14.55
N THR A 13 -3.92 3.70 -13.29
CA THR A 13 -3.26 4.28 -12.11
C THR A 13 -1.82 3.80 -11.93
N VAL A 14 -1.34 2.87 -12.77
CA VAL A 14 0.00 2.30 -12.68
C VAL A 14 0.94 2.89 -13.72
N THR A 15 2.11 3.34 -13.27
CA THR A 15 3.22 3.75 -14.13
C THR A 15 4.36 2.73 -14.04
N GLU A 16 4.77 2.17 -15.18
CA GLU A 16 5.98 1.33 -15.27
C GLU A 16 7.21 2.22 -15.49
N LEU A 17 8.21 2.08 -14.63
CA LEU A 17 9.48 2.77 -14.69
C LEU A 17 10.60 1.73 -14.87
N GLY A 18 11.45 1.94 -15.87
CA GLY A 18 12.64 1.14 -16.10
C GLY A 18 13.88 1.77 -15.46
N THR A 19 14.78 0.94 -14.93
CA THR A 19 16.10 1.35 -14.47
C THR A 19 17.18 0.87 -15.46
N GLU A 20 18.36 1.48 -15.42
CA GLU A 20 19.49 1.13 -16.29
C GLU A 20 19.93 -0.33 -16.12
N ASP A 21 19.79 -0.89 -14.91
CA ASP A 21 20.15 -2.28 -14.59
C ASP A 21 19.07 -3.30 -14.99
N GLY A 22 18.00 -2.87 -15.67
CA GLY A 22 16.91 -3.74 -16.09
C GLY A 22 15.87 -4.06 -15.00
N CYS A 23 15.98 -3.47 -13.81
CA CYS A 23 14.92 -3.54 -12.80
C CYS A 23 13.70 -2.72 -13.26
N LYS A 24 12.50 -3.26 -12.97
CA LYS A 24 11.21 -2.63 -13.26
C LYS A 24 10.53 -2.21 -11.97
N VAL A 25 10.12 -0.96 -11.92
CA VAL A 25 9.35 -0.39 -10.80
C VAL A 25 7.94 -0.08 -11.29
N TYR A 26 6.94 -0.60 -10.60
CA TYR A 26 5.53 -0.32 -10.87
C TYR A 26 5.00 0.63 -9.79
N LEU A 27 4.89 1.91 -10.13
CA LEU A 27 4.34 2.93 -9.24
C LEU A 27 2.81 2.92 -9.34
N VAL A 28 2.13 2.62 -8.25
CA VAL A 28 0.66 2.56 -8.20
C VAL A 28 0.13 3.81 -7.52
N GLY A 29 -0.58 4.66 -8.26
CA GLY A 29 -1.28 5.82 -7.71
C GLY A 29 -2.52 5.39 -6.93
N THR A 30 -2.64 5.83 -5.67
CA THR A 30 -3.80 5.53 -4.82
C THR A 30 -4.47 6.80 -4.31
N ALA A 31 -5.79 6.81 -4.27
CA ALA A 31 -6.57 7.77 -3.50
C ALA A 31 -6.80 7.25 -2.08
N HIS A 32 -6.74 8.13 -1.09
CA HIS A 32 -6.84 7.77 0.32
C HIS A 32 -8.18 7.07 0.62
N PHE A 33 -8.10 5.89 1.26
CA PHE A 33 -9.25 5.03 1.60
C PHE A 33 -10.15 4.58 0.44
N SER A 34 -9.73 4.76 -0.81
CA SER A 34 -10.53 4.35 -1.96
C SER A 34 -10.52 2.83 -2.15
N GLU A 35 -11.71 2.22 -2.21
CA GLU A 35 -11.86 0.80 -2.50
C GLU A 35 -11.34 0.47 -3.92
N SER A 36 -11.52 1.37 -4.89
CA SER A 36 -10.99 1.17 -6.24
C SER A 36 -9.47 1.17 -6.24
N SER A 37 -8.83 2.08 -5.50
CA SER A 37 -7.38 2.07 -5.34
C SER A 37 -6.87 0.80 -4.68
N ARG A 38 -7.60 0.26 -3.69
CA ARG A 38 -7.24 -1.05 -3.09
C ARG A 38 -7.34 -2.19 -4.11
N LYS A 39 -8.36 -2.19 -4.97
CA LYS A 39 -8.51 -3.19 -6.05
C LYS A 39 -7.39 -3.08 -7.08
N ASP A 40 -6.99 -1.87 -7.44
CA ASP A 40 -5.87 -1.63 -8.37
C ASP A 40 -4.54 -2.16 -7.82
N VAL A 41 -4.26 -1.93 -6.53
CA VAL A 41 -3.07 -2.48 -5.85
C VAL A 41 -3.10 -4.02 -5.89
N VAL A 42 -4.23 -4.64 -5.51
CA VAL A 42 -4.37 -6.10 -5.51
C VAL A 42 -4.17 -6.66 -6.93
N LYS A 43 -4.80 -6.08 -7.95
CA LYS A 43 -4.67 -6.50 -9.34
C LYS A 43 -3.21 -6.39 -9.80
N THR A 44 -2.55 -5.26 -9.52
CA THR A 44 -1.16 -5.03 -9.92
C THR A 44 -0.21 -6.06 -9.32
N ILE A 45 -0.34 -6.35 -8.01
CA ILE A 45 0.49 -7.38 -7.35
C ILE A 45 0.24 -8.77 -7.96
N GLN A 46 -1.02 -9.11 -8.26
CA GLN A 46 -1.37 -10.40 -8.84
C GLN A 46 -0.86 -10.58 -10.27
N GLU A 47 -0.87 -9.52 -11.08
CA GLU A 47 -0.42 -9.55 -12.47
C GLU A 47 1.11 -9.51 -12.58
N VAL A 48 1.77 -8.66 -11.78
CA VAL A 48 3.23 -8.44 -11.82
C VAL A 48 3.99 -9.51 -11.03
N GLN A 49 3.44 -10.02 -9.93
CA GLN A 49 4.12 -10.91 -8.98
C GLN A 49 5.53 -10.38 -8.61
N PRO A 50 5.64 -9.16 -8.06
CA PRO A 50 6.92 -8.49 -7.82
C PRO A 50 7.77 -9.22 -6.78
N ASP A 51 9.09 -9.03 -6.83
CA ASP A 51 10.02 -9.54 -5.82
C ASP A 51 9.85 -8.81 -4.47
N VAL A 52 9.55 -7.52 -4.53
CA VAL A 52 9.46 -6.63 -3.37
C VAL A 52 8.27 -5.71 -3.54
N VAL A 53 7.57 -5.43 -2.44
CA VAL A 53 6.52 -4.41 -2.37
C VAL A 53 6.97 -3.34 -1.38
N VAL A 54 7.03 -2.10 -1.84
CA VAL A 54 7.28 -0.93 -1.00
C VAL A 54 5.97 -0.18 -0.82
N VAL A 55 5.65 0.19 0.43
CA VAL A 55 4.42 0.90 0.77
C VAL A 55 4.77 2.26 1.35
N GLU A 56 4.26 3.32 0.75
CA GLU A 56 4.33 4.66 1.34
C GLU A 56 3.33 4.73 2.49
N LEU A 57 3.84 5.08 3.67
CA LEU A 57 3.07 5.17 4.89
C LEU A 57 3.58 6.36 5.70
N CYS A 58 2.65 7.17 6.20
CA CYS A 58 2.96 8.14 7.23
C CYS A 58 3.48 7.45 8.51
N GLN A 59 4.15 8.23 9.36
CA GLN A 59 4.71 7.72 10.63
C GLN A 59 3.69 6.96 11.49
N TYR A 60 2.46 7.47 11.56
CA TYR A 60 1.38 6.84 12.34
C TYR A 60 1.06 5.41 11.85
N ARG A 61 0.93 5.20 10.53
CA ARG A 61 0.64 3.88 9.97
C ARG A 61 1.82 2.92 10.09
N VAL A 62 3.05 3.44 10.01
CA VAL A 62 4.25 2.63 10.30
C VAL A 62 4.22 2.12 11.74
N SER A 63 3.87 2.97 12.71
CA SER A 63 3.72 2.55 14.11
C SER A 63 2.63 1.50 14.28
N MET A 64 1.46 1.68 13.65
CA MET A 64 0.37 0.69 13.69
C MET A 64 0.80 -0.68 13.15
N LEU A 65 1.56 -0.74 12.04
CA LEU A 65 2.04 -2.01 11.47
C LEU A 65 3.06 -2.72 12.37
N LYS A 66 3.75 -2.00 13.25
CA LYS A 66 4.75 -2.55 14.18
C LYS A 66 4.19 -2.89 15.55
N MET A 67 2.98 -2.42 15.87
CA MET A 67 2.31 -2.72 17.14
C MET A 67 1.77 -4.14 17.16
N ASP A 68 1.91 -4.81 18.30
CA ASP A 68 1.23 -6.08 18.52
C ASP A 68 -0.28 -5.86 18.66
N GLU A 69 -1.06 -6.91 18.38
CA GLU A 69 -2.52 -6.86 18.36
C GLU A 69 -3.12 -6.38 19.70
N LYS A 70 -2.52 -6.74 20.84
CA LYS A 70 -3.05 -6.32 22.16
C LYS A 70 -2.89 -4.81 22.34
N THR A 71 -1.72 -4.29 21.97
CA THR A 71 -1.45 -2.85 22.01
C THR A 71 -2.38 -2.10 21.06
N LEU A 72 -2.56 -2.60 19.83
CA LEU A 72 -3.48 -2.01 18.85
C LEU A 72 -4.93 -1.96 19.37
N LEU A 73 -5.41 -3.06 19.95
CA LEU A 73 -6.77 -3.15 20.51
C LEU A 73 -6.96 -2.23 21.72
N LYS A 74 -5.95 -2.09 22.58
CA LYS A 74 -5.98 -1.13 23.69
C LYS A 74 -6.07 0.29 23.17
N GLU A 75 -5.24 0.64 22.19
CA GLU A 75 -5.24 1.97 21.59
C GLU A 75 -6.54 2.31 20.88
N ALA A 76 -7.17 1.34 20.22
CA ALA A 76 -8.47 1.52 19.55
C ALA A 76 -9.63 1.72 20.55
N ARG A 77 -9.49 1.26 21.80
CA ARG A 77 -10.46 1.54 22.87
C ARG A 77 -10.22 2.90 23.50
N GLU A 78 -8.99 3.37 23.52
CA GLU A 78 -8.56 4.66 24.08
C GLU A 78 -8.53 5.77 22.99
N ILE A 79 -9.59 5.89 22.18
CA ILE A 79 -9.68 6.98 21.18
C ILE A 79 -9.77 8.32 21.91
N ASN A 80 -8.83 9.21 21.62
CA ASN A 80 -8.80 10.59 22.12
C ASN A 80 -8.82 11.60 20.96
N LEU A 81 -9.04 12.88 21.30
CA LEU A 81 -9.17 13.97 20.32
C LEU A 81 -7.91 14.15 19.47
N ASP A 82 -6.72 13.96 20.03
CA ASP A 82 -5.45 14.09 19.30
C ASP A 82 -5.30 13.02 18.23
N LYS A 83 -5.64 11.76 18.55
CA LYS A 83 -5.65 10.64 17.59
C LYS A 83 -6.68 10.86 16.49
N LEU A 84 -7.86 11.38 16.83
CA LEU A 84 -8.90 11.72 15.86
C LEU A 84 -8.45 12.84 14.91
N GLN A 85 -7.84 13.89 15.45
CA GLN A 85 -7.29 14.98 14.65
C GLN A 85 -6.16 14.51 13.74
N GLN A 86 -5.27 13.64 14.23
CA GLN A 86 -4.23 13.04 13.39
C GLN A 86 -4.83 12.21 12.27
N ALA A 87 -5.86 11.41 12.53
CA ALA A 87 -6.55 10.62 11.50
C ALA A 87 -7.23 11.48 10.42
N ILE A 88 -7.75 12.66 10.80
CA ILE A 88 -8.38 13.62 9.87
C ILE A 88 -7.34 14.42 9.07
N LYS A 89 -6.17 14.68 9.65
CA LYS A 89 -5.08 15.43 8.99
C LYS A 89 -4.31 14.62 7.93
N GLN A 90 -4.68 13.36 7.67
CA GLN A 90 -4.05 12.49 6.67
C GLN A 90 -4.88 12.31 5.41
#